data_AF-A0A661X2A0-F1
#
_entry.id   AF-A0A661X2A0-F1
#
_cell.length_a   1.000
_cell.length_b   1.000
_cell.length_c   1.000
_cell.angle_alpha   90.00
_cell.angle_beta   90.00
_cell.angle_gamma   90.00
#
_symmetry.space_group_name_H-M   'P 1'
#
loop_
_entity.id
_entity.type
_entity.pdbx_description
1 polymer ?
#
loop_
_entity_poly.entity_id
_entity_poly.type
_entity_poly.pdbx_seq_one_letter_code
_entity_poly.pdbx_strand_id
1 'polypeptide(L)'
;MKLKYGVIFSLVLILILSSCIPQDNEIPEDEEKTRYYDEIFSEVRVEKNIVYGESVDYTGKRIELKLDVYEPEGDSEDKRPLIIWIHGGGFKSGDKNNVKIVELCKYFAKRGYVTASINYRLRKRPKRDLEGAIKDAVEDARKSVDFFRENSDRFRIDVNHIAVGGSSAGAITSLHLAYTDDWNKEGIFAVISLWGALFDFDEIKQTDPTLLIIHGTEDKVVPFEMAKELKNKLDEIGIFNEFHPIEGEGHAPWRHLKDIETWTRDFLFKLLNNKTSHVPYYFIAIHNEPFNMPGGEKRIEESFSVLREMVKKANEYNIKLTLMFSPQWADYIVKDKERLTEVKRWEEEGHEIAAHHHSIYHGNWDGYTNYPEDVAKKERIKRKGFSEPYLGTLKDLISKLKMINPDIHSGCMNDEKDKNCLPDAIIYDTCSGFANFGEVIRVGDASDPKKGINEFVLVGKVNGIKRKWLAHYQITTRQKEKLAEDVFNSLDSGVYGVVTHSVESQAEYFYKFLDFLHSKDKTGEYSKTLSQIIDEKILPEREIPDELLNP
;
A
#
# COMPACT_ATOMS: atom_id res chain seq x y z
N MET A 1 -35.46 -82.11 22.43
CA MET A 1 -35.64 -83.30 21.56
C MET A 1 -34.56 -83.24 20.49
N LYS A 2 -33.89 -84.37 20.26
CA LYS A 2 -32.59 -84.53 19.58
C LYS A 2 -32.61 -84.27 18.06
N LEU A 3 -31.49 -83.69 17.59
CA LEU A 3 -30.70 -83.99 16.36
C LEU A 3 -31.33 -83.93 14.96
N LYS A 4 -30.66 -83.23 14.03
CA LYS A 4 -29.73 -83.79 12.99
C LYS A 4 -29.15 -82.63 12.14
N TYR A 5 -27.86 -82.33 12.24
CA TYR A 5 -26.75 -82.78 11.36
C TYR A 5 -26.83 -82.31 9.90
N GLY A 6 -25.83 -81.53 9.47
CA GLY A 6 -25.18 -81.73 8.17
C GLY A 6 -24.71 -80.45 7.45
N VAL A 7 -23.49 -79.97 7.69
CA VAL A 7 -22.27 -80.03 6.81
C VAL A 7 -22.23 -79.02 5.63
N ILE A 8 -21.06 -78.36 5.55
CA ILE A 8 -20.28 -77.92 4.36
C ILE A 8 -20.07 -76.40 4.20
N PHE A 9 -18.77 -76.09 4.12
CA PHE A 9 -18.04 -74.84 3.93
C PHE A 9 -18.25 -74.21 2.54
N SER A 10 -18.11 -72.87 2.50
CA SER A 10 -17.39 -72.06 1.48
C SER A 10 -18.18 -70.97 0.74
N LEU A 11 -17.74 -69.74 1.03
CA LEU A 11 -17.63 -68.55 0.19
C LEU A 11 -18.77 -68.17 -0.77
N VAL A 12 -19.47 -67.07 -0.42
CA VAL A 12 -20.14 -66.22 -1.40
C VAL A 12 -19.82 -64.74 -1.09
N LEU A 13 -19.27 -64.10 -2.12
CA LEU A 13 -18.96 -62.69 -2.28
C LEU A 13 -20.23 -61.83 -2.12
N ILE A 14 -20.23 -60.82 -1.23
CA ILE A 14 -21.36 -59.89 -1.10
C ILE A 14 -21.05 -58.60 -1.87
N LEU A 15 -21.73 -58.43 -3.01
CA LEU A 15 -21.92 -57.15 -3.70
C LEU A 15 -23.20 -56.52 -3.16
N ILE A 16 -23.10 -55.36 -2.49
CA ILE A 16 -24.26 -54.57 -2.08
C ILE A 16 -24.49 -53.48 -3.14
N LEU A 17 -25.56 -53.64 -3.92
CA LEU A 17 -26.10 -52.63 -4.81
C LEU A 17 -26.89 -51.60 -3.97
N SER A 18 -26.44 -50.36 -3.99
CA SER A 18 -27.17 -49.20 -3.46
C SER A 18 -28.30 -48.81 -4.41
N SER A 19 -29.53 -48.78 -3.91
CA SER A 19 -30.68 -48.19 -4.60
C SER A 19 -30.93 -46.79 -4.05
N CYS A 20 -30.70 -45.77 -4.88
CA CYS A 20 -31.00 -44.37 -4.60
C CYS A 20 -32.49 -44.15 -4.34
N ILE A 21 -32.80 -43.56 -3.18
CA ILE A 21 -34.00 -42.75 -2.95
C ILE A 21 -33.52 -41.30 -3.12
N PRO A 22 -34.19 -40.42 -3.90
CA PRO A 22 -33.84 -39.01 -3.91
C PRO A 22 -34.23 -38.40 -2.55
N GLN A 23 -33.23 -38.00 -1.77
CA GLN A 23 -33.43 -37.06 -0.67
C GLN A 23 -33.89 -35.73 -1.27
N ASP A 24 -34.97 -35.19 -0.71
CA ASP A 24 -35.28 -33.77 -0.87
C ASP A 24 -34.03 -32.97 -0.48
N ASN A 25 -33.53 -32.18 -1.42
CA ASN A 25 -32.44 -31.24 -1.18
C ASN A 25 -32.97 -30.18 -0.20
N GLU A 26 -32.68 -30.36 1.09
CA GLU A 26 -32.64 -29.24 2.03
C GLU A 26 -31.68 -28.19 1.47
N ILE A 27 -32.23 -27.00 1.22
CA ILE A 27 -31.49 -25.80 0.82
C ILE A 27 -30.56 -25.46 2.01
N PRO A 28 -29.25 -25.23 1.81
CA PRO A 28 -28.34 -24.93 2.91
C PRO A 28 -28.74 -23.63 3.62
N GLU A 29 -28.46 -23.60 4.93
CA GLU A 29 -28.62 -22.48 5.87
C GLU A 29 -28.12 -21.14 5.31
N ASP A 30 -28.82 -20.05 5.68
CA ASP A 30 -28.60 -18.65 5.30
C ASP A 30 -27.12 -18.28 5.05
N GLU A 31 -26.75 -18.03 3.79
CA GLU A 31 -25.51 -17.30 3.50
C GLU A 31 -25.61 -15.90 4.15
N GLU A 32 -24.66 -15.60 5.04
CA GLU A 32 -24.57 -14.30 5.70
C GLU A 32 -24.34 -13.22 4.64
N LYS A 33 -25.40 -12.44 4.35
CA LYS A 33 -25.33 -11.37 3.35
C LYS A 33 -24.36 -10.28 3.77
N THR A 34 -23.48 -9.88 2.86
CA THR A 34 -22.44 -8.89 3.09
C THR A 34 -22.94 -7.48 2.81
N ARG A 35 -22.87 -6.59 3.81
CA ARG A 35 -23.21 -5.16 3.67
C ARG A 35 -22.37 -4.50 2.56
N TYR A 36 -22.98 -3.58 1.81
CA TYR A 36 -22.39 -2.88 0.67
C TYR A 36 -22.11 -3.74 -0.56
N TYR A 37 -22.30 -5.07 -0.47
CA TYR A 37 -22.18 -6.01 -1.59
C TYR A 37 -23.55 -6.60 -1.98
N ASP A 38 -24.21 -7.23 -1.01
CA ASP A 38 -25.48 -7.93 -1.18
C ASP A 38 -26.69 -7.04 -0.90
N GLU A 39 -27.83 -7.37 -1.51
CA GLU A 39 -29.11 -6.74 -1.19
C GLU A 39 -29.60 -7.23 0.17
N ILE A 40 -29.29 -6.44 1.20
CA ILE A 40 -29.66 -6.68 2.59
C ILE A 40 -30.96 -5.96 2.99
N PHE A 41 -31.39 -4.97 2.19
CA PHE A 41 -32.67 -4.27 2.38
C PHE A 41 -33.62 -4.52 1.20
N SER A 42 -34.89 -4.79 1.49
CA SER A 42 -35.92 -4.98 0.48
C SER A 42 -36.53 -3.66 0.00
N GLU A 43 -36.61 -2.67 0.88
CA GLU A 43 -37.30 -1.39 0.65
C GLU A 43 -36.35 -0.19 0.70
N VAL A 44 -36.67 0.83 -0.10
CA VAL A 44 -35.92 2.09 -0.19
C VAL A 44 -36.86 3.25 0.04
N ARG A 45 -36.57 4.06 1.07
CA ARG A 45 -37.26 5.33 1.30
C ARG A 45 -36.69 6.41 0.40
N VAL A 46 -37.57 7.21 -0.20
CA VAL A 46 -37.17 8.30 -1.10
C VAL A 46 -37.71 9.62 -0.57
N GLU A 47 -36.80 10.54 -0.21
CA GLU A 47 -37.14 11.93 0.08
C GLU A 47 -36.90 12.77 -1.18
N LYS A 48 -37.94 13.46 -1.66
CA LYS A 48 -37.92 14.14 -2.96
C LYS A 48 -37.89 15.66 -2.86
N ASN A 49 -37.30 16.28 -3.87
CA ASN A 49 -37.29 17.72 -4.14
C ASN A 49 -36.65 18.54 -3.00
N ILE A 50 -35.64 17.98 -2.35
CA ILE A 50 -34.84 18.67 -1.34
C ILE A 50 -34.04 19.76 -2.05
N VAL A 51 -34.17 21.00 -1.58
CA VAL A 51 -33.35 22.11 -2.06
C VAL A 51 -32.00 22.01 -1.38
N TYR A 52 -30.94 21.83 -2.17
CA TYR A 52 -29.57 21.73 -1.65
C TYR A 52 -28.75 23.00 -1.89
N GLY A 53 -29.31 23.95 -2.66
CA GLY A 53 -28.70 25.25 -2.89
C GLY A 53 -29.50 26.10 -3.87
N GLU A 54 -29.03 27.32 -4.08
CA GLU A 54 -29.54 28.23 -5.10
C GLU A 54 -28.43 28.62 -6.08
N SER A 55 -28.80 28.97 -7.30
CA SER A 55 -27.89 29.50 -8.29
C SER A 55 -28.56 30.49 -9.24
N VAL A 56 -27.79 31.09 -10.13
CA VAL A 56 -28.29 32.00 -11.18
C VAL A 56 -28.09 31.31 -12.53
N ASP A 57 -29.18 31.15 -13.28
CA ASP A 57 -29.13 30.50 -14.59
C ASP A 57 -28.50 31.41 -15.67
N TYR A 58 -28.31 30.86 -16.87
CA TYR A 58 -27.72 31.58 -17.99
C TYR A 58 -28.53 32.80 -18.47
N THR A 59 -29.75 33.02 -17.95
CA THR A 59 -30.58 34.21 -18.23
C THR A 59 -30.52 35.26 -17.11
N GLY A 60 -29.77 35.00 -16.03
CA GLY A 60 -29.71 35.87 -14.86
C GLY A 60 -30.82 35.61 -13.84
N LYS A 61 -31.62 34.55 -14.01
CA LYS A 61 -32.73 34.21 -13.11
C LYS A 61 -32.24 33.31 -11.98
N ARG A 62 -32.66 33.60 -10.74
CA ARG A 62 -32.42 32.68 -9.62
C ARG A 62 -33.20 31.39 -9.80
N ILE A 63 -32.54 30.27 -9.51
CA ILE A 63 -33.11 28.93 -9.55
C ILE A 63 -32.73 28.16 -8.28
N GLU A 64 -33.63 27.28 -7.86
CA GLU A 64 -33.35 26.29 -6.81
C GLU A 64 -32.69 25.06 -7.44
N LEU A 65 -31.61 24.59 -6.82
CA LEU A 65 -30.98 23.32 -7.12
C LEU A 65 -31.60 22.25 -6.22
N LYS A 66 -32.12 21.18 -6.83
CA LYS A 66 -32.90 20.15 -6.14
C LYS A 66 -32.27 18.78 -6.29
N LEU A 67 -32.41 17.96 -5.25
CA LEU A 67 -32.02 16.56 -5.25
C LEU A 67 -33.11 15.66 -4.66
N ASP A 68 -33.00 14.37 -4.94
CA ASP A 68 -33.75 13.31 -4.26
C ASP A 68 -32.76 12.40 -3.53
N VAL A 69 -33.06 12.03 -2.29
CA VAL A 69 -32.26 11.10 -1.47
C VAL A 69 -32.97 9.76 -1.37
N TYR A 70 -32.22 8.68 -1.52
CA TYR A 70 -32.67 7.30 -1.46
C TYR A 70 -31.91 6.61 -0.32
N GLU A 71 -32.65 6.11 0.67
CA GLU A 71 -32.08 5.46 1.85
C GLU A 71 -32.66 4.05 2.02
N PRO A 72 -31.89 3.08 2.52
CA PRO A 72 -32.44 1.81 2.97
C PRO A 72 -33.43 2.03 4.10
N GLU A 73 -34.64 1.48 3.97
CA GLU A 73 -35.63 1.55 5.04
C GLU A 73 -35.27 0.55 6.16
N GLY A 74 -35.32 1.00 7.41
CA GLY A 74 -35.01 0.16 8.58
C GLY A 74 -33.51 -0.04 8.87
N ASP A 75 -32.61 0.63 8.15
CA ASP A 75 -31.17 0.56 8.45
C ASP A 75 -30.83 1.28 9.75
N SER A 76 -30.08 0.58 10.62
CA SER A 76 -29.64 1.08 11.93
C SER A 76 -28.24 1.67 11.91
N GLU A 77 -27.51 1.60 10.80
CA GLU A 77 -26.17 2.18 10.69
C GLU A 77 -26.21 3.71 10.74
N ASP A 78 -25.31 4.30 11.55
CA ASP A 78 -25.28 5.74 11.82
C ASP A 78 -24.29 6.49 10.92
N LYS A 79 -23.38 5.77 10.24
CA LYS A 79 -22.43 6.34 9.29
C LYS A 79 -22.36 5.50 8.02
N ARG A 80 -23.17 5.87 7.03
CA ARG A 80 -23.30 5.15 5.76
C ARG A 80 -22.56 5.87 4.62
N PRO A 81 -21.84 5.16 3.74
CA PRO A 81 -21.26 5.76 2.55
C PRO A 81 -22.33 6.41 1.66
N LEU A 82 -21.98 7.55 1.07
CA LEU A 82 -22.85 8.33 0.19
C LEU A 82 -22.44 8.14 -1.27
N ILE A 83 -23.41 7.98 -2.19
CA ILE A 83 -23.19 8.11 -3.63
C ILE A 83 -24.03 9.24 -4.21
N ILE A 84 -23.37 10.25 -4.78
CA ILE A 84 -24.03 11.37 -5.47
C ILE A 84 -24.00 11.09 -6.98
N TRP A 85 -25.17 10.90 -7.57
CA TRP A 85 -25.36 10.64 -9.00
C TRP A 85 -25.80 11.89 -9.78
N ILE A 86 -25.09 12.15 -10.88
CA ILE A 86 -25.32 13.29 -11.76
C ILE A 86 -25.81 12.82 -13.13
N HIS A 87 -26.99 13.28 -13.55
CA HIS A 87 -27.60 12.86 -14.80
C HIS A 87 -26.83 13.36 -16.04
N GLY A 88 -26.95 12.63 -17.15
CA GLY A 88 -26.48 13.09 -18.46
C GLY A 88 -27.49 14.01 -19.15
N GLY A 89 -27.17 14.43 -20.38
CA GLY A 89 -28.05 15.29 -21.19
C GLY A 89 -27.37 16.49 -21.83
N GLY A 90 -26.04 16.41 -22.00
CA GLY A 90 -25.24 17.39 -22.73
C GLY A 90 -25.30 18.81 -22.15
N PHE A 91 -25.49 18.93 -20.84
CA PHE A 91 -25.69 20.21 -20.13
C PHE A 91 -26.89 21.04 -20.61
N LYS A 92 -27.82 20.45 -21.35
CA LYS A 92 -29.00 21.12 -21.92
C LYS A 92 -30.33 20.58 -21.42
N SER A 93 -30.35 19.32 -20.98
CA SER A 93 -31.56 18.57 -20.66
C SER A 93 -31.27 17.50 -19.61
N GLY A 94 -32.33 16.85 -19.13
CA GLY A 94 -32.26 15.86 -18.07
C GLY A 94 -32.62 16.46 -16.72
N ASP A 95 -32.85 15.59 -15.76
CA ASP A 95 -33.08 15.93 -14.36
C ASP A 95 -32.80 14.71 -13.47
N LYS A 96 -32.89 14.92 -12.15
CA LYS A 96 -32.70 13.92 -11.07
C LYS A 96 -33.64 12.70 -11.13
N ASN A 97 -34.65 12.69 -12.00
CA ASN A 97 -35.54 11.55 -12.24
C ASN A 97 -35.11 10.71 -13.45
N ASN A 98 -33.89 10.91 -13.99
CA ASN A 98 -33.37 10.05 -15.05
C ASN A 98 -33.50 8.57 -14.66
N VAL A 99 -34.26 7.80 -15.44
CA VAL A 99 -34.68 6.44 -15.09
C VAL A 99 -33.50 5.54 -14.71
N LYS A 100 -32.40 5.60 -15.46
CA LYS A 100 -31.22 4.75 -15.23
C LYS A 100 -30.41 5.17 -14.01
N ILE A 101 -30.33 6.47 -13.75
CA ILE A 101 -29.74 6.99 -12.51
C ILE A 101 -30.58 6.60 -11.30
N VAL A 102 -31.91 6.69 -11.39
CA VAL A 102 -32.82 6.26 -10.31
C VAL A 102 -32.71 4.76 -10.04
N GLU A 103 -32.53 3.94 -11.08
CA GLU A 103 -32.24 2.51 -10.94
C GLU A 103 -30.93 2.28 -10.17
N LEU A 104 -29.83 2.98 -10.51
CA LEU A 104 -28.57 2.92 -9.76
C LEU A 104 -28.74 3.37 -8.29
N CYS A 105 -29.43 4.49 -8.04
CA CYS A 105 -29.70 4.96 -6.67
C CYS A 105 -30.37 3.87 -5.82
N LYS A 106 -31.41 3.21 -6.35
CA LYS A 106 -32.12 2.13 -5.65
C LYS A 106 -31.26 0.89 -5.50
N TYR A 107 -30.50 0.51 -6.52
CA TYR A 107 -29.60 -0.65 -6.49
C TYR A 107 -28.59 -0.54 -5.34
N PHE A 108 -27.97 0.63 -5.16
CA PHE A 108 -27.02 0.86 -4.08
C PHE A 108 -27.70 1.10 -2.73
N ALA A 109 -28.85 1.77 -2.69
CA ALA A 109 -29.59 1.96 -1.43
C ALA A 109 -29.96 0.62 -0.77
N LYS A 110 -30.38 -0.38 -1.56
CA LYS A 110 -30.67 -1.74 -1.06
C LYS A 110 -29.46 -2.48 -0.46
N ARG A 111 -28.24 -2.00 -0.72
CA ARG A 111 -26.98 -2.56 -0.21
C ARG A 111 -26.46 -1.83 1.03
N GLY A 112 -27.18 -0.80 1.52
CA GLY A 112 -26.82 -0.04 2.72
C GLY A 112 -26.21 1.34 2.46
N TYR A 113 -26.07 1.77 1.21
CA TYR A 113 -25.60 3.11 0.89
C TYR A 113 -26.72 4.14 1.07
N VAL A 114 -26.36 5.38 1.37
CA VAL A 114 -27.22 6.52 1.05
C VAL A 114 -26.90 6.96 -0.37
N THR A 115 -27.91 7.20 -1.21
CA THR A 115 -27.66 7.72 -2.56
C THR A 115 -28.50 8.96 -2.85
N ALA A 116 -27.98 9.82 -3.72
CA ALA A 116 -28.66 11.05 -4.10
C ALA A 116 -28.61 11.21 -5.62
N SER A 117 -29.68 11.72 -6.22
CA SER A 117 -29.66 12.21 -7.60
C SER A 117 -29.91 13.70 -7.63
N ILE A 118 -29.01 14.45 -8.27
CA ILE A 118 -29.02 15.93 -8.23
C ILE A 118 -29.42 16.52 -9.58
N ASN A 119 -30.09 17.67 -9.54
CA ASN A 119 -30.18 18.60 -10.68
C ASN A 119 -29.01 19.57 -10.64
N TYR A 120 -28.51 19.97 -11.80
CA TYR A 120 -27.54 21.05 -11.95
C TYR A 120 -28.03 22.06 -13.02
N ARG A 121 -27.43 23.26 -13.06
CA ARG A 121 -27.75 24.29 -14.04
C ARG A 121 -27.63 23.77 -15.48
N LEU A 122 -28.69 23.93 -16.26
CA LEU A 122 -28.71 23.63 -17.68
C LEU A 122 -28.60 24.91 -18.52
N ARG A 123 -27.94 24.81 -19.66
CA ARG A 123 -27.79 25.91 -20.62
C ARG A 123 -28.57 25.65 -21.90
N LYS A 124 -29.09 26.72 -22.53
CA LYS A 124 -29.82 26.61 -23.81
C LYS A 124 -28.95 26.16 -24.98
N ARG A 125 -27.67 26.59 -25.00
CA ARG A 125 -26.71 26.34 -26.08
C ARG A 125 -25.31 25.99 -25.52
N PRO A 126 -25.16 24.89 -24.76
CA PRO A 126 -23.91 24.57 -24.08
C PRO A 126 -22.73 24.36 -25.04
N LYS A 127 -22.98 23.86 -26.26
CA LYS A 127 -21.91 23.74 -27.28
C LYS A 127 -21.24 25.07 -27.69
N ARG A 128 -21.85 26.22 -27.40
CA ARG A 128 -21.24 27.54 -27.68
C ARG A 128 -20.31 28.02 -26.57
N ASP A 129 -20.48 27.47 -25.37
CA ASP A 129 -19.72 27.80 -24.17
C ASP A 129 -19.75 26.56 -23.27
N LEU A 130 -18.94 25.57 -23.67
CA LEU A 130 -18.89 24.26 -23.01
C LEU A 130 -18.18 24.38 -21.67
N GLU A 131 -17.10 25.15 -21.61
CA GLU A 131 -16.36 25.45 -20.39
C GLU A 131 -17.27 26.06 -19.32
N GLY A 132 -18.06 27.09 -19.68
CA GLY A 132 -19.02 27.66 -18.75
C GLY A 132 -20.13 26.69 -18.36
N ALA A 133 -20.54 25.77 -19.25
CA ALA A 133 -21.53 24.74 -18.93
C ALA A 133 -20.99 23.72 -17.91
N ILE A 134 -19.72 23.33 -18.06
CA ILE A 134 -19.02 22.44 -17.13
C ILE A 134 -18.86 23.14 -15.78
N LYS A 135 -18.38 24.39 -15.78
CA LYS A 135 -18.20 25.19 -14.57
C LYS A 135 -19.49 25.34 -13.78
N ASP A 136 -20.59 25.72 -14.43
CA ASP A 136 -21.90 25.83 -13.76
C ASP A 136 -22.30 24.51 -13.10
N ALA A 137 -22.11 23.38 -13.79
CA ALA A 137 -22.46 22.07 -13.29
C ALA A 137 -21.54 21.61 -12.14
N VAL A 138 -20.24 21.90 -12.20
CA VAL A 138 -19.26 21.57 -11.16
C VAL A 138 -19.52 22.40 -9.89
N GLU A 139 -19.76 23.70 -10.02
CA GLU A 139 -20.16 24.56 -8.91
C GLU A 139 -21.44 24.07 -8.22
N ASP A 140 -22.40 23.57 -9.00
CA ASP A 140 -23.64 23.02 -8.46
C ASP A 140 -23.44 21.62 -7.85
N ALA A 141 -22.55 20.79 -8.38
CA ALA A 141 -22.21 19.51 -7.79
C ALA A 141 -21.44 19.70 -6.47
N ARG A 142 -20.55 20.69 -6.39
CA ARG A 142 -19.85 21.09 -5.16
C ARG A 142 -20.81 21.43 -4.03
N LYS A 143 -21.82 22.28 -4.31
CA LYS A 143 -22.88 22.61 -3.35
C LYS A 143 -23.62 21.37 -2.84
N SER A 144 -23.77 20.33 -3.66
CA SER A 144 -24.40 19.09 -3.22
C SER A 144 -23.52 18.31 -2.23
N VAL A 145 -22.20 18.27 -2.44
CA VAL A 145 -21.24 17.67 -1.49
C VAL A 145 -21.27 18.43 -0.16
N ASP A 146 -21.20 19.76 -0.21
CA ASP A 146 -21.24 20.61 0.99
C ASP A 146 -22.58 20.47 1.74
N PHE A 147 -23.70 20.44 1.01
CA PHE A 147 -25.02 20.17 1.60
C PHE A 147 -25.04 18.85 2.38
N PHE A 148 -24.49 17.78 1.82
CA PHE A 148 -24.44 16.49 2.51
C PHE A 148 -23.50 16.52 3.73
N ARG A 149 -22.34 17.17 3.64
CA ARG A 149 -21.44 17.35 4.79
C ARG A 149 -22.15 18.09 5.94
N GLU A 150 -22.82 19.19 5.64
CA GLU A 150 -23.57 20.01 6.60
C GLU A 150 -24.79 19.28 7.19
N ASN A 151 -25.36 18.33 6.45
CA ASN A 151 -26.53 17.56 6.86
C ASN A 151 -26.18 16.09 7.16
N SER A 152 -24.92 15.81 7.50
CA SER A 152 -24.41 14.45 7.64
C SER A 152 -25.12 13.66 8.74
N ASP A 153 -25.40 14.28 9.88
CA ASP A 153 -26.18 13.68 10.98
C ASP A 153 -27.62 13.36 10.55
N ARG A 154 -28.25 14.26 9.78
CA ARG A 154 -29.63 14.09 9.31
C ARG A 154 -29.75 12.86 8.40
N PHE A 155 -28.79 12.68 7.51
CA PHE A 155 -28.77 11.57 6.57
C PHE A 155 -27.97 10.36 7.07
N ARG A 156 -27.41 10.42 8.28
CA ARG A 156 -26.55 9.37 8.87
C ARG A 156 -25.50 8.86 7.88
N ILE A 157 -24.77 9.81 7.29
CA ILE A 157 -23.74 9.52 6.28
C ILE A 157 -22.33 9.68 6.86
N ASP A 158 -21.41 8.89 6.32
CA ASP A 158 -19.99 9.08 6.55
C ASP A 158 -19.41 10.11 5.58
N VAL A 159 -19.04 11.27 6.11
CA VAL A 159 -18.45 12.36 5.32
C VAL A 159 -17.07 12.03 4.74
N ASN A 160 -16.43 10.95 5.21
CA ASN A 160 -15.16 10.47 4.67
C ASN A 160 -15.33 9.47 3.51
N HIS A 161 -16.56 9.02 3.23
CA HIS A 161 -16.86 8.03 2.19
C HIS A 161 -17.97 8.53 1.26
N ILE A 162 -17.68 9.59 0.52
CA ILE A 162 -18.52 10.15 -0.54
C ILE A 162 -18.00 9.69 -1.91
N ALA A 163 -18.82 8.97 -2.66
CA ALA A 163 -18.58 8.69 -4.08
C ALA A 163 -19.38 9.68 -4.93
N VAL A 164 -18.79 10.17 -6.03
CA VAL A 164 -19.49 11.02 -7.01
C VAL A 164 -19.44 10.36 -8.37
N GLY A 165 -20.58 10.19 -9.01
CA GLY A 165 -20.67 9.53 -10.30
C GLY A 165 -21.71 10.14 -11.21
N GLY A 166 -21.60 9.87 -12.51
CA GLY A 166 -22.60 10.35 -13.44
C GLY A 166 -22.47 9.74 -14.82
N SER A 167 -23.37 10.15 -15.72
CA SER A 167 -23.37 9.70 -17.11
C SER A 167 -23.16 10.86 -18.09
N SER A 168 -22.34 10.67 -19.13
CA SER A 168 -22.13 11.68 -20.19
C SER A 168 -21.76 13.04 -19.57
N ALA A 169 -22.56 14.09 -19.78
CA ALA A 169 -22.37 15.40 -19.13
C ALA A 169 -22.22 15.33 -17.59
N GLY A 170 -22.94 14.44 -16.90
CA GLY A 170 -22.79 14.24 -15.46
C GLY A 170 -21.48 13.52 -15.08
N ALA A 171 -20.98 12.65 -15.96
CA ALA A 171 -19.65 12.03 -15.78
C ALA A 171 -18.55 13.08 -15.98
N ILE A 172 -18.68 13.95 -16.99
CA ILE A 172 -17.80 15.11 -17.18
C ILE A 172 -17.82 16.00 -15.93
N THR A 173 -19.00 16.32 -15.38
CA THR A 173 -19.11 17.07 -14.13
C THR A 173 -18.41 16.37 -12.96
N SER A 174 -18.58 15.05 -12.82
CA SER A 174 -17.96 14.28 -11.74
C SER A 174 -16.43 14.27 -11.83
N LEU A 175 -15.90 14.10 -13.05
CA LEU A 175 -14.46 14.14 -13.33
C LEU A 175 -13.88 15.53 -13.02
N HIS A 176 -14.51 16.60 -13.53
CA HIS A 176 -14.03 17.95 -13.26
C HIS A 176 -14.16 18.34 -11.79
N LEU A 177 -15.20 17.89 -11.08
CA LEU A 177 -15.32 18.11 -9.64
C LEU A 177 -14.15 17.49 -8.87
N ALA A 178 -13.68 16.31 -9.29
CA ALA A 178 -12.65 15.56 -8.59
C ALA A 178 -11.22 15.91 -9.01
N TYR A 179 -10.99 16.28 -10.27
CA TYR A 179 -9.65 16.43 -10.85
C TYR A 179 -9.32 17.85 -11.35
N THR A 180 -10.24 18.81 -11.18
CA THR A 180 -9.99 20.23 -11.46
C THR A 180 -10.41 21.09 -10.27
N ASP A 181 -9.94 22.33 -10.23
CA ASP A 181 -10.16 23.33 -9.19
C ASP A 181 -9.49 23.02 -7.83
N ASP A 182 -9.06 24.08 -7.16
CA ASP A 182 -8.60 24.06 -5.76
C ASP A 182 -9.79 24.29 -4.81
N TRP A 183 -10.44 23.20 -4.38
CA TRP A 183 -11.52 23.23 -3.41
C TRP A 183 -11.42 22.04 -2.43
N ASN A 184 -12.21 22.05 -1.35
CA ASN A 184 -12.15 20.98 -0.35
C ASN A 184 -12.78 19.66 -0.87
N LYS A 185 -11.94 18.77 -1.39
CA LYS A 185 -12.29 17.41 -1.86
C LYS A 185 -12.29 16.34 -0.75
N GLU A 186 -12.01 16.69 0.50
CA GLU A 186 -11.86 15.72 1.61
C GLU A 186 -13.06 14.76 1.72
N GLY A 187 -12.78 13.47 1.85
CA GLY A 187 -13.82 12.45 1.96
C GLY A 187 -14.49 12.05 0.65
N ILE A 188 -14.15 12.69 -0.48
CA ILE A 188 -14.43 12.08 -1.79
C ILE A 188 -13.42 10.96 -1.99
N PHE A 189 -13.85 9.70 -1.87
CA PHE A 189 -12.97 8.54 -1.97
C PHE A 189 -13.02 7.85 -3.34
N ALA A 190 -14.08 8.11 -4.12
CA ALA A 190 -14.32 7.41 -5.37
C ALA A 190 -15.05 8.31 -6.38
N VAL A 191 -14.67 8.17 -7.65
CA VAL A 191 -15.33 8.80 -8.80
C VAL A 191 -15.81 7.72 -9.77
N ILE A 192 -17.02 7.86 -10.31
CA ILE A 192 -17.57 6.93 -11.32
C ILE A 192 -17.92 7.68 -12.61
N SER A 193 -17.14 7.43 -13.66
CA SER A 193 -17.36 8.00 -14.98
C SER A 193 -18.06 7.00 -15.90
N LEU A 194 -19.35 7.22 -16.14
CA LEU A 194 -20.10 6.52 -17.19
C LEU A 194 -20.02 7.35 -18.48
N TRP A 195 -19.11 6.98 -19.38
CA TRP A 195 -18.83 7.61 -20.67
C TRP A 195 -18.65 9.14 -20.61
N GLY A 196 -17.82 9.59 -19.66
CA GLY A 196 -17.40 10.98 -19.49
C GLY A 196 -16.03 11.28 -20.10
N ALA A 197 -15.60 12.54 -19.95
CA ALA A 197 -14.27 12.98 -20.33
C ALA A 197 -13.79 14.08 -19.38
N LEU A 198 -12.48 14.10 -19.15
CA LEU A 198 -11.75 15.19 -18.51
C LEU A 198 -10.92 15.87 -19.60
N PHE A 199 -10.99 17.19 -19.70
CA PHE A 199 -10.37 17.93 -20.83
C PHE A 199 -8.97 18.45 -20.55
N ASP A 200 -8.57 18.53 -19.28
CA ASP A 200 -7.26 19.01 -18.83
C ASP A 200 -6.76 18.09 -17.71
N PHE A 201 -5.49 17.71 -17.77
CA PHE A 201 -4.85 16.79 -16.86
C PHE A 201 -3.78 17.45 -15.98
N ASP A 202 -3.45 18.71 -16.22
CA ASP A 202 -2.33 19.40 -15.53
C ASP A 202 -2.60 19.58 -14.02
N GLU A 203 -3.86 19.55 -13.61
CA GLU A 203 -4.29 19.72 -12.23
C GLU A 203 -4.40 18.42 -11.43
N ILE A 204 -4.20 17.25 -12.06
CA ILE A 204 -4.29 15.94 -11.39
C ILE A 204 -3.14 15.78 -10.40
N LYS A 205 -3.47 15.46 -9.16
CA LYS A 205 -2.53 15.22 -8.06
C LYS A 205 -2.62 13.77 -7.60
N GLN A 206 -1.50 13.17 -7.18
CA GLN A 206 -1.48 11.80 -6.65
C GLN A 206 -2.44 11.57 -5.47
N THR A 207 -2.80 12.64 -4.75
CA THR A 207 -3.77 12.63 -3.64
C THR A 207 -5.23 12.73 -4.10
N ASP A 208 -5.51 12.85 -5.40
CA ASP A 208 -6.88 12.91 -5.91
C ASP A 208 -7.57 11.53 -5.81
N PRO A 209 -8.92 11.48 -5.81
CA PRO A 209 -9.65 10.25 -5.56
C PRO A 209 -9.43 9.16 -6.63
N THR A 210 -9.72 7.91 -6.27
CA THR A 210 -9.72 6.76 -7.20
C THR A 210 -10.83 6.87 -8.26
N LEU A 211 -10.60 6.37 -9.48
CA LEU A 211 -11.56 6.43 -10.59
C LEU A 211 -12.01 5.06 -11.11
N LEU A 212 -13.32 4.89 -11.30
CA LEU A 212 -13.91 3.88 -12.17
C LEU A 212 -14.31 4.51 -13.50
N ILE A 213 -13.79 3.97 -14.61
CA ILE A 213 -14.04 4.42 -15.97
C ILE A 213 -14.80 3.33 -16.72
N ILE A 214 -16.01 3.63 -17.20
CA ILE A 214 -16.80 2.72 -18.04
C ILE A 214 -17.17 3.44 -19.33
N HIS A 215 -16.75 2.93 -20.48
CA HIS A 215 -16.88 3.67 -21.75
C HIS A 215 -17.05 2.73 -22.96
N GLY A 216 -17.95 3.05 -23.88
CA GLY A 216 -18.12 2.29 -25.12
C GLY A 216 -17.00 2.55 -26.13
N THR A 217 -16.46 1.50 -26.75
CA THR A 217 -15.29 1.63 -27.66
C THR A 217 -15.61 2.35 -28.98
N GLU A 218 -16.89 2.42 -29.37
CA GLU A 218 -17.37 3.11 -30.56
C GLU A 218 -18.11 4.44 -30.26
N ASP A 219 -17.94 5.00 -29.06
CA ASP A 219 -18.57 6.28 -28.67
C ASP A 219 -18.03 7.44 -29.52
N LYS A 220 -18.92 8.06 -30.31
CA LYS A 220 -18.63 9.23 -31.18
C LYS A 220 -19.16 10.55 -30.61
N VAL A 221 -19.85 10.52 -29.47
CA VAL A 221 -20.37 11.71 -28.79
C VAL A 221 -19.35 12.22 -27.79
N VAL A 222 -18.84 11.31 -26.95
CA VAL A 222 -17.67 11.53 -26.10
C VAL A 222 -16.63 10.51 -26.53
N PRO A 223 -15.62 10.90 -27.34
CA PRO A 223 -14.70 9.94 -27.95
C PRO A 223 -14.02 9.05 -26.91
N PHE A 224 -14.05 7.74 -27.14
CA PHE A 224 -13.44 6.72 -26.29
C PHE A 224 -11.94 6.99 -25.99
N GLU A 225 -11.23 7.60 -26.94
CA GLU A 225 -9.81 7.93 -26.77
C GLU A 225 -9.57 8.86 -25.58
N MET A 226 -10.50 9.76 -25.25
CA MET A 226 -10.37 10.65 -24.09
C MET A 226 -10.36 9.86 -22.77
N ALA A 227 -11.13 8.78 -22.68
CA ALA A 227 -11.14 7.90 -21.51
C ALA A 227 -9.83 7.11 -21.40
N LYS A 228 -9.27 6.65 -22.54
CA LYS A 228 -7.96 6.00 -22.58
C LYS A 228 -6.83 6.94 -22.17
N GLU A 229 -6.83 8.17 -22.65
CA GLU A 229 -5.83 9.19 -22.31
C GLU A 229 -5.86 9.49 -20.80
N LEU A 230 -7.06 9.68 -20.24
CA LEU A 230 -7.24 9.86 -18.79
C LEU A 230 -6.72 8.65 -18.01
N LYS A 231 -7.10 7.43 -18.42
CA LYS A 231 -6.62 6.19 -17.80
C LYS A 231 -5.09 6.13 -17.75
N ASN A 232 -4.44 6.37 -18.88
CA ASN A 232 -2.98 6.33 -18.98
C ASN A 232 -2.33 7.38 -18.07
N LYS A 233 -2.95 8.57 -17.96
CA LYS A 233 -2.46 9.62 -17.07
C LYS A 233 -2.57 9.25 -15.60
N LEU A 234 -3.65 8.59 -15.20
CA LEU A 234 -3.82 8.11 -13.83
C LEU A 234 -2.79 7.03 -13.48
N ASP A 235 -2.48 6.12 -14.41
CA ASP A 235 -1.41 5.13 -14.21
C ASP A 235 -0.03 5.80 -14.05
N GLU A 236 0.27 6.81 -14.86
CA GLU A 236 1.54 7.55 -14.80
C GLU A 236 1.74 8.20 -13.42
N ILE A 237 0.67 8.72 -12.83
CA ILE A 237 0.68 9.39 -11.52
C ILE A 237 0.58 8.39 -10.36
N GLY A 238 0.16 7.15 -10.63
CA GLY A 238 -0.03 6.12 -9.61
C GLY A 238 -1.37 6.23 -8.86
N ILE A 239 -2.40 6.83 -9.47
CA ILE A 239 -3.75 6.86 -8.90
C ILE A 239 -4.46 5.55 -9.29
N PHE A 240 -4.92 4.80 -8.28
CA PHE A 240 -5.68 3.57 -8.52
C PHE A 240 -6.90 3.89 -9.41
N ASN A 241 -7.08 3.08 -10.44
CA ASN A 241 -8.20 3.22 -11.36
C ASN A 241 -8.62 1.85 -11.93
N GLU A 242 -9.89 1.72 -12.24
CA GLU A 242 -10.43 0.58 -13.00
C GLU A 242 -11.01 1.07 -14.32
N PHE A 243 -10.68 0.38 -15.41
CA PHE A 243 -11.12 0.74 -16.76
C PHE A 243 -11.84 -0.42 -17.43
N HIS A 244 -13.12 -0.22 -17.71
CA HIS A 244 -14.02 -1.19 -18.33
C HIS A 244 -14.51 -0.67 -19.69
N PRO A 245 -13.74 -0.91 -20.76
CA PRO A 245 -14.19 -0.64 -22.12
C PRO A 245 -15.29 -1.62 -22.52
N ILE A 246 -16.39 -1.11 -23.07
CA ILE A 246 -17.49 -1.95 -23.56
C ILE A 246 -17.36 -2.07 -25.07
N GLU A 247 -16.89 -3.23 -25.51
CA GLU A 247 -16.52 -3.48 -26.91
C GLU A 247 -17.71 -3.39 -27.86
N GLY A 248 -17.53 -2.68 -28.98
CA GLY A 248 -18.54 -2.46 -30.01
C GLY A 248 -19.67 -1.51 -29.62
N GLU A 249 -19.57 -0.83 -28.47
CA GLU A 249 -20.65 0.03 -27.97
C GLU A 249 -20.45 1.51 -28.24
N GLY A 250 -21.55 2.18 -28.60
CA GLY A 250 -21.61 3.63 -28.78
C GLY A 250 -21.90 4.39 -27.48
N HIS A 251 -22.34 5.65 -27.63
CA HIS A 251 -22.68 6.51 -26.49
C HIS A 251 -23.87 5.97 -25.68
N ALA A 252 -23.76 6.03 -24.35
CA ALA A 252 -24.79 5.60 -23.40
C ALA A 252 -25.27 4.14 -23.59
N PRO A 253 -24.37 3.15 -23.44
CA PRO A 253 -24.66 1.71 -23.58
C PRO A 253 -25.45 1.14 -22.39
N TRP A 254 -26.59 1.75 -22.05
CA TRP A 254 -27.46 1.35 -20.93
C TRP A 254 -28.02 -0.08 -21.04
N ARG A 255 -27.87 -0.76 -22.19
CA ARG A 255 -28.17 -2.19 -22.29
C ARG A 255 -27.26 -3.05 -21.39
N HIS A 256 -26.10 -2.53 -21.01
CA HIS A 256 -25.14 -3.12 -20.07
C HIS A 256 -25.36 -2.66 -18.62
N LEU A 257 -26.55 -2.17 -18.24
CA LEU A 257 -26.79 -1.65 -16.89
C LEU A 257 -26.39 -2.65 -15.78
N LYS A 258 -26.64 -3.95 -15.96
CA LYS A 258 -26.25 -4.97 -14.97
C LYS A 258 -24.74 -5.09 -14.80
N ASP A 259 -24.00 -4.96 -15.90
CA ASP A 259 -22.53 -4.97 -15.87
C ASP A 259 -22.03 -3.70 -15.16
N ILE A 260 -22.62 -2.54 -15.48
CA ILE A 260 -22.33 -1.24 -14.82
C ILE A 260 -22.59 -1.31 -13.31
N GLU A 261 -23.74 -1.87 -12.90
CA GLU A 261 -24.11 -2.11 -11.50
C GLU A 261 -23.09 -3.02 -10.81
N THR A 262 -22.66 -4.09 -11.49
CA THR A 262 -21.69 -5.07 -10.98
C THR A 262 -20.31 -4.43 -10.79
N TRP A 263 -19.76 -3.80 -11.83
CA TRP A 263 -18.44 -3.16 -11.78
C TRP A 263 -18.41 -2.01 -10.77
N THR A 264 -19.47 -1.21 -10.72
CA THR A 264 -19.57 -0.11 -9.74
C THR A 264 -19.65 -0.65 -8.31
N ARG A 265 -20.44 -1.71 -8.08
CA ARG A 265 -20.50 -2.38 -6.77
C ARG A 265 -19.14 -2.95 -6.39
N ASP A 266 -18.50 -3.71 -7.27
CA ASP A 266 -17.24 -4.38 -6.95
C ASP A 266 -16.12 -3.37 -6.69
N PHE A 267 -16.08 -2.28 -7.46
CA PHE A 267 -15.17 -1.16 -7.25
C PHE A 267 -15.39 -0.48 -5.90
N LEU A 268 -16.62 -0.03 -5.61
CA LEU A 268 -16.93 0.65 -4.35
C LEU A 268 -16.78 -0.28 -3.15
N PHE A 269 -17.19 -1.54 -3.27
CA PHE A 269 -17.02 -2.54 -2.24
C PHE A 269 -15.55 -2.80 -1.97
N LYS A 270 -14.71 -2.90 -3.01
CA LYS A 270 -13.25 -2.99 -2.87
C LYS A 270 -12.69 -1.79 -2.13
N LEU A 271 -13.14 -0.57 -2.42
CA LEU A 271 -12.64 0.62 -1.74
C LEU A 271 -13.12 0.74 -0.27
N LEU A 272 -14.38 0.39 0.02
CA LEU A 272 -14.95 0.42 1.38
C LEU A 272 -14.45 -0.73 2.26
N ASN A 273 -14.21 -1.89 1.64
CA ASN A 273 -13.72 -3.11 2.30
C ASN A 273 -12.24 -3.34 2.04
N ASN A 274 -11.56 -2.38 1.41
CA ASN A 274 -10.17 -2.06 1.68
C ASN A 274 -10.06 -1.48 3.11
N LYS A 275 -10.50 -2.29 4.08
CA LYS A 275 -9.78 -2.59 5.31
C LYS A 275 -8.59 -3.52 5.03
N THR A 276 -8.11 -3.61 3.81
CA THR A 276 -6.66 -3.63 3.63
C THR A 276 -6.24 -2.17 3.89
N SER A 277 -5.70 -1.76 5.05
CA SER A 277 -4.46 -2.33 5.55
C SER A 277 -3.77 -3.11 4.45
N HIS A 278 -3.45 -2.46 3.32
CA HIS A 278 -2.23 -2.87 2.68
C HIS A 278 -1.21 -2.51 3.74
N VAL A 279 -0.92 -3.48 4.61
CA VAL A 279 0.28 -3.39 5.41
C VAL A 279 1.36 -3.41 4.33
N PRO A 280 2.03 -2.28 4.05
CA PRO A 280 3.16 -2.34 3.13
C PRO A 280 4.09 -3.41 3.68
N TYR A 281 4.76 -4.15 2.80
CA TYR A 281 5.81 -5.04 3.27
C TYR A 281 6.82 -4.24 4.08
N TYR A 282 7.48 -4.85 5.04
CA TYR A 282 8.50 -4.16 5.82
C TYR A 282 9.63 -5.08 6.19
N PHE A 283 10.80 -4.49 6.33
CA PHE A 283 11.95 -5.15 6.91
C PHE A 283 12.53 -4.26 8.02
N ILE A 284 13.07 -4.91 9.03
CA ILE A 284 13.73 -4.26 10.15
C ILE A 284 15.17 -4.74 10.21
N ALA A 285 16.11 -3.83 10.02
CA ALA A 285 17.54 -4.09 10.20
C ALA A 285 17.97 -3.75 11.64
N ILE A 286 18.74 -4.64 12.26
CA ILE A 286 19.38 -4.39 13.55
C ILE A 286 20.88 -4.26 13.31
N HIS A 287 21.42 -3.05 13.47
CA HIS A 287 22.85 -2.81 13.41
C HIS A 287 23.51 -3.19 14.75
N ASN A 288 24.30 -4.27 14.71
CA ASN A 288 25.15 -4.68 15.82
C ASN A 288 26.54 -4.05 15.62
N GLU A 289 26.66 -2.82 16.12
CA GLU A 289 27.80 -1.91 15.96
C GLU A 289 29.16 -2.52 16.35
N PRO A 290 30.25 -2.13 15.67
CA PRO A 290 31.60 -2.55 16.03
C PRO A 290 32.05 -1.94 17.35
N PHE A 291 32.67 -2.77 18.20
CA PHE A 291 33.30 -2.34 19.46
C PHE A 291 34.74 -2.87 19.52
N ASN A 292 35.63 -2.31 18.70
CA ASN A 292 37.04 -2.74 18.57
C ASN A 292 38.04 -1.97 19.45
N MET A 293 37.55 -1.07 20.31
CA MET A 293 38.36 -0.32 21.28
C MET A 293 38.39 -1.03 22.65
N PRO A 294 39.36 -0.71 23.54
CA PRO A 294 39.41 -1.28 24.89
C PRO A 294 38.07 -1.16 25.64
N GLY A 295 37.62 -2.24 26.26
CA GLY A 295 36.30 -2.35 26.88
C GLY A 295 35.16 -2.72 25.92
N GLY A 296 35.46 -2.92 24.64
CA GLY A 296 34.48 -3.27 23.62
C GLY A 296 33.78 -4.62 23.84
N GLU A 297 34.48 -5.63 24.34
CA GLU A 297 33.87 -6.95 24.65
C GLU A 297 32.73 -6.82 25.66
N LYS A 298 32.89 -5.97 26.69
CA LYS A 298 31.83 -5.70 27.68
C LYS A 298 30.62 -5.03 27.03
N ARG A 299 30.84 -4.10 26.10
CA ARG A 299 29.75 -3.46 25.34
C ARG A 299 29.02 -4.45 24.43
N ILE A 300 29.74 -5.39 23.81
CA ILE A 300 29.14 -6.48 23.04
C ILE A 300 28.29 -7.35 23.95
N GLU A 301 28.76 -7.72 25.15
CA GLU A 301 27.99 -8.51 26.11
C GLU A 301 26.69 -7.82 26.56
N GLU A 302 26.77 -6.52 26.89
CA GLU A 302 25.61 -5.69 27.23
C GLU A 302 24.64 -5.62 26.03
N SER A 303 25.15 -5.34 24.83
CA SER A 303 24.35 -5.22 23.60
C SER A 303 23.75 -6.56 23.15
N PHE A 304 24.44 -7.68 23.36
CA PHE A 304 23.95 -9.03 23.05
C PHE A 304 22.79 -9.41 23.98
N SER A 305 22.80 -8.92 25.22
CA SER A 305 21.67 -9.09 26.14
C SER A 305 20.45 -8.27 25.72
N VAL A 306 20.66 -7.04 25.22
CA VAL A 306 19.58 -6.24 24.60
C VAL A 306 19.04 -6.91 23.35
N LEU A 307 19.93 -7.40 22.47
CA LEU A 307 19.56 -8.09 21.22
C LEU A 307 18.68 -9.31 21.49
N ARG A 308 18.99 -10.10 22.54
CA ARG A 308 18.18 -11.25 22.95
C ARG A 308 16.74 -10.87 23.25
N GLU A 309 16.52 -9.80 24.01
CA GLU A 309 15.16 -9.32 24.31
C GLU A 309 14.48 -8.74 23.06
N MET A 310 15.23 -8.07 22.17
CA MET A 310 14.70 -7.57 20.90
C MET A 310 14.20 -8.70 19.99
N VAL A 311 15.00 -9.75 19.82
CA VAL A 311 14.64 -10.94 19.02
C VAL A 311 13.44 -11.64 19.64
N LYS A 312 13.46 -11.87 20.96
CA LYS A 312 12.34 -12.45 21.69
C LYS A 312 11.04 -11.66 21.47
N LYS A 313 11.10 -10.32 21.54
CA LYS A 313 9.92 -9.47 21.30
C LYS A 313 9.43 -9.53 19.87
N ALA A 314 10.33 -9.59 18.88
CA ALA A 314 9.95 -9.75 17.49
C ALA A 314 9.26 -11.10 17.23
N ASN A 315 9.77 -12.18 17.84
CA ASN A 315 9.17 -13.52 17.78
C ASN A 315 7.76 -13.57 18.38
N GLU A 316 7.48 -12.83 19.48
CA GLU A 316 6.12 -12.73 20.04
C GLU A 316 5.09 -12.23 19.01
N TYR A 317 5.53 -11.43 18.03
CA TYR A 317 4.69 -10.85 16.98
C TYR A 317 4.89 -11.48 15.60
N ASN A 318 5.68 -12.56 15.51
CA ASN A 318 6.08 -13.17 14.24
C ASN A 318 6.73 -12.17 13.25
N ILE A 319 7.46 -11.19 13.78
CA ILE A 319 8.17 -10.19 12.99
C ILE A 319 9.61 -10.66 12.75
N LYS A 320 10.00 -10.71 11.48
CA LYS A 320 11.34 -11.10 11.07
C LYS A 320 12.30 -9.91 11.15
N LEU A 321 13.56 -10.20 11.41
CA LEU A 321 14.62 -9.21 11.60
C LEU A 321 15.80 -9.56 10.69
N THR A 322 16.48 -8.54 10.20
CA THR A 322 17.79 -8.68 9.55
C THR A 322 18.86 -8.27 10.54
N LEU A 323 19.51 -9.26 11.16
CA LEU A 323 20.49 -9.08 12.24
C LEU A 323 21.88 -8.88 11.64
N MET A 324 22.33 -7.62 11.59
CA MET A 324 23.56 -7.25 10.88
C MET A 324 24.73 -7.18 11.87
N PHE A 325 25.65 -8.13 11.79
CA PHE A 325 26.79 -8.24 12.71
C PHE A 325 28.07 -7.64 12.13
N SER A 326 28.75 -6.85 12.97
CA SER A 326 30.15 -6.48 12.73
C SER A 326 31.10 -7.59 13.18
N PRO A 327 32.35 -7.65 12.69
CA PRO A 327 33.24 -8.80 12.90
C PRO A 327 33.58 -9.12 14.34
N GLN A 328 33.60 -8.12 15.24
CA GLN A 328 33.90 -8.33 16.65
C GLN A 328 32.81 -9.18 17.35
N TRP A 329 31.57 -9.10 16.87
CA TRP A 329 30.48 -9.93 17.37
C TRP A 329 30.69 -11.40 17.01
N ALA A 330 31.19 -11.70 15.80
CA ALA A 330 31.46 -13.07 15.41
C ALA A 330 32.45 -13.74 16.37
N ASP A 331 33.55 -13.05 16.72
CA ASP A 331 34.51 -13.54 17.70
C ASP A 331 33.86 -13.76 19.08
N TYR A 332 33.00 -12.85 19.52
CA TYR A 332 32.27 -12.97 20.79
C TYR A 332 31.27 -14.15 20.79
N ILE A 333 30.54 -14.35 19.70
CA ILE A 333 29.52 -15.39 19.55
C ILE A 333 30.19 -16.77 19.53
N VAL A 334 31.23 -16.98 18.71
CA VAL A 334 31.84 -18.31 18.55
C VAL A 334 32.68 -18.77 19.74
N LYS A 335 33.10 -17.84 20.61
CA LYS A 335 33.80 -18.16 21.87
C LYS A 335 32.94 -19.00 22.80
N ASP A 336 31.62 -19.03 22.59
CA ASP A 336 30.66 -19.71 23.43
C ASP A 336 29.65 -20.49 22.58
N LYS A 337 29.61 -21.81 22.77
CA LYS A 337 28.75 -22.69 21.99
C LYS A 337 27.26 -22.39 22.21
N GLU A 338 26.89 -21.88 23.38
CA GLU A 338 25.48 -21.54 23.66
C GLU A 338 25.05 -20.33 22.83
N ARG A 339 25.90 -19.29 22.73
CA ARG A 339 25.63 -18.11 21.89
C ARG A 339 25.55 -18.47 20.41
N LEU A 340 26.45 -19.31 19.92
CA LEU A 340 26.39 -19.75 18.52
C LEU A 340 25.13 -20.58 18.25
N THR A 341 24.72 -21.43 19.20
CA THR A 341 23.48 -22.22 19.08
C THR A 341 22.25 -21.31 19.08
N GLU A 342 22.26 -20.26 19.92
CA GLU A 342 21.19 -19.26 19.97
C GLU A 342 21.06 -18.47 18.67
N VAL A 343 22.18 -18.02 18.07
CA VAL A 343 22.16 -17.33 16.77
C VAL A 343 21.63 -18.23 15.65
N LYS A 344 21.98 -19.52 15.65
CA LYS A 344 21.43 -20.49 14.69
C LYS A 344 19.93 -20.70 14.88
N ARG A 345 19.46 -20.73 16.14
CA ARG A 345 18.02 -20.81 16.43
C ARG A 345 17.27 -19.60 15.87
N TRP A 346 17.84 -18.38 15.97
CA TRP A 346 17.21 -17.20 15.38
C TRP A 346 17.06 -17.30 13.86
N GLU A 347 18.01 -17.93 13.17
CA GLU A 347 17.90 -18.22 11.74
C GLU A 347 16.78 -19.24 11.45
N GLU A 348 16.67 -20.30 12.27
CA GLU A 348 15.58 -21.29 12.18
C GLU A 348 14.19 -20.67 12.46
N GLU A 349 14.14 -19.63 13.31
CA GLU A 349 12.94 -18.82 13.61
C GLU A 349 12.61 -17.83 12.47
N GLY A 350 13.44 -17.75 11.43
CA GLY A 350 13.18 -16.97 10.22
C GLY A 350 13.82 -15.59 10.19
N HIS A 351 14.68 -15.25 11.16
CA HIS A 351 15.53 -14.07 11.09
C HIS A 351 16.70 -14.28 10.13
N GLU A 352 17.23 -13.19 9.58
CA GLU A 352 18.38 -13.23 8.69
C GLU A 352 19.64 -12.81 9.44
N ILE A 353 20.72 -13.59 9.31
CA ILE A 353 22.05 -13.24 9.82
C ILE A 353 22.82 -12.57 8.68
N ALA A 354 23.13 -11.29 8.85
CA ALA A 354 23.68 -10.43 7.82
C ALA A 354 24.96 -9.72 8.31
N ALA A 355 25.66 -9.03 7.40
CA ALA A 355 26.90 -8.33 7.69
C ALA A 355 26.66 -6.84 7.99
N HIS A 356 27.47 -6.27 8.87
CA HIS A 356 27.56 -4.82 9.08
C HIS A 356 29.01 -4.36 8.99
N HIS A 357 29.28 -3.37 8.13
CA HIS A 357 30.62 -2.85 7.92
C HIS A 357 30.67 -1.34 8.06
N HIS A 358 31.63 -0.88 8.85
CA HIS A 358 32.00 0.51 8.94
C HIS A 358 33.36 0.71 8.29
N SER A 359 33.43 1.55 7.25
CA SER A 359 34.67 1.84 6.54
C SER A 359 35.61 2.74 7.35
N ILE A 360 36.84 2.93 6.85
CA ILE A 360 37.82 3.89 7.41
C ILE A 360 37.31 5.35 7.37
N TYR A 361 36.18 5.59 6.73
CA TYR A 361 35.51 6.88 6.67
C TYR A 361 34.40 7.02 7.71
N HIS A 362 33.94 5.93 8.30
CA HIS A 362 32.86 5.98 9.27
C HIS A 362 33.30 6.53 10.64
N GLY A 363 32.34 7.02 11.44
CA GLY A 363 32.61 7.55 12.78
C GLY A 363 33.14 6.52 13.78
N ASN A 364 32.97 5.23 13.52
CA ASN A 364 33.42 4.14 14.38
C ASN A 364 33.88 3.00 13.47
N TRP A 365 35.18 2.93 13.14
CA TRP A 365 35.69 1.99 12.15
C TRP A 365 35.79 0.60 12.76
N ASP A 366 35.41 -0.45 12.02
CA ASP A 366 35.47 -1.82 12.53
C ASP A 366 36.86 -2.47 12.45
N GLY A 367 37.83 -1.80 11.83
CA GLY A 367 39.21 -2.26 11.73
C GLY A 367 39.53 -3.02 10.44
N TYR A 368 38.57 -3.20 9.53
CA TYR A 368 38.80 -3.91 8.27
C TYR A 368 38.76 -2.97 7.08
N THR A 369 39.68 -3.14 6.14
CA THR A 369 39.70 -2.41 4.86
C THR A 369 40.69 -3.02 3.88
N ASN A 370 40.43 -2.88 2.57
CA ASN A 370 41.39 -3.28 1.54
C ASN A 370 42.51 -2.24 1.33
N TYR A 371 42.45 -1.07 1.98
CA TYR A 371 43.58 -0.15 1.98
C TYR A 371 44.78 -0.72 2.74
N PRO A 372 46.01 -0.37 2.32
CA PRO A 372 47.21 -0.61 3.13
C PRO A 372 47.06 -0.06 4.55
N GLU A 373 47.65 -0.75 5.52
CA GLU A 373 47.51 -0.42 6.95
C GLU A 373 47.96 1.02 7.28
N ASP A 374 49.05 1.48 6.67
CA ASP A 374 49.59 2.83 6.87
C ASP A 374 48.62 3.91 6.34
N VAL A 375 47.96 3.64 5.20
CA VAL A 375 46.94 4.52 4.61
C VAL A 375 45.71 4.59 5.52
N ALA A 376 45.21 3.43 5.96
CA ALA A 376 44.07 3.35 6.85
C ALA A 376 44.33 4.12 8.15
N LYS A 377 45.45 3.83 8.83
CA LYS A 377 45.83 4.51 10.08
C LYS A 377 45.95 6.02 9.92
N LYS A 378 46.54 6.49 8.80
CA LYS A 378 46.66 7.92 8.51
C LYS A 378 45.30 8.60 8.36
N GLU A 379 44.35 7.96 7.67
CA GLU A 379 42.98 8.49 7.53
C GLU A 379 42.23 8.49 8.88
N ARG A 380 42.42 7.46 9.70
CA ARG A 380 41.82 7.42 11.06
C ARG A 380 42.35 8.53 11.97
N ILE A 381 43.67 8.72 12.01
CA ILE A 381 44.29 9.82 12.77
C ILE A 381 43.77 11.17 12.28
N LYS A 382 43.65 11.36 10.96
CA LYS A 382 43.10 12.60 10.38
C LYS A 382 41.66 12.86 10.81
N ARG A 383 40.82 11.83 10.94
CA ARG A 383 39.40 11.96 11.30
C ARG A 383 39.13 12.03 12.79
N LYS A 384 39.85 11.26 13.59
CA LYS A 384 39.58 11.06 15.02
C LYS A 384 40.66 11.60 15.96
N GLY A 385 41.80 12.01 15.42
CA GLY A 385 42.96 12.44 16.21
C GLY A 385 43.78 11.30 16.80
N PHE A 386 43.38 10.04 16.61
CA PHE A 386 44.12 8.85 17.06
C PHE A 386 43.98 7.69 16.06
N SER A 387 44.86 6.70 16.17
CA SER A 387 44.80 5.48 15.37
C SER A 387 43.87 4.46 16.02
N GLU A 388 42.90 3.95 15.27
CA GLU A 388 42.17 2.73 15.61
C GLU A 388 42.94 1.47 15.13
N PRO A 389 42.65 0.27 15.68
CA PRO A 389 43.30 -0.97 15.28
C PRO A 389 43.00 -1.36 13.82
N TYR A 390 44.04 -1.72 13.07
CA TYR A 390 43.91 -2.42 11.79
C TYR A 390 43.88 -3.93 12.04
N LEU A 391 42.80 -4.59 11.64
CA LEU A 391 42.52 -5.99 11.93
C LEU A 391 42.56 -6.90 10.70
N GLY A 392 42.50 -6.35 9.49
CA GLY A 392 42.64 -7.11 8.26
C GLY A 392 41.94 -6.50 7.05
N THR A 393 41.79 -7.32 6.02
CA THR A 393 41.12 -6.97 4.75
C THR A 393 39.61 -7.21 4.82
N LEU A 394 38.87 -6.78 3.79
CA LEU A 394 37.43 -7.11 3.70
C LEU A 394 37.18 -8.61 3.52
N LYS A 395 38.16 -9.35 2.96
CA LYS A 395 38.10 -10.81 2.91
C LYS A 395 38.18 -11.44 4.30
N ASP A 396 38.99 -10.87 5.18
CA ASP A 396 39.11 -11.31 6.57
C ASP A 396 37.83 -10.99 7.37
N LEU A 397 37.24 -9.81 7.12
CA LEU A 397 35.92 -9.42 7.64
C LEU A 397 34.85 -10.48 7.30
N ILE A 398 34.74 -10.84 6.02
CA ILE A 398 33.77 -11.87 5.59
C ILE A 398 34.12 -13.24 6.17
N SER A 399 35.40 -13.59 6.26
CA SER A 399 35.82 -14.87 6.84
C SER A 399 35.41 -14.98 8.31
N LYS A 400 35.46 -13.89 9.08
CA LYS A 400 34.97 -13.84 10.47
C LYS A 400 33.47 -14.00 10.54
N LEU A 401 32.72 -13.25 9.75
CA LEU A 401 31.26 -13.32 9.74
C LEU A 401 30.77 -14.71 9.29
N LYS A 402 31.49 -15.39 8.39
CA LYS A 402 31.19 -16.77 8.00
C LYS A 402 31.37 -17.81 9.11
N MET A 403 32.01 -17.45 10.22
CA MET A 403 32.09 -18.32 11.39
C MET A 403 30.74 -18.42 12.13
N ILE A 404 29.86 -17.41 12.01
CA ILE A 404 28.52 -17.44 12.59
C ILE A 404 27.45 -17.87 11.57
N ASN A 405 27.58 -17.46 10.30
CA ASN A 405 26.73 -17.95 9.21
C ASN A 405 27.53 -18.04 7.89
N PRO A 406 27.77 -19.26 7.33
CA PRO A 406 28.53 -19.44 6.10
C PRO A 406 27.89 -18.82 4.85
N ASP A 407 26.57 -18.60 4.87
CA ASP A 407 25.75 -18.15 3.74
C ASP A 407 25.54 -16.63 3.70
N ILE A 408 26.25 -15.87 4.55
CA ILE A 408 26.20 -14.39 4.55
C ILE A 408 26.47 -13.84 3.14
N HIS A 409 25.47 -13.11 2.63
CA HIS A 409 25.49 -12.45 1.33
C HIS A 409 24.78 -11.09 1.33
N SER A 410 24.30 -10.65 2.48
CA SER A 410 23.49 -9.45 2.68
C SER A 410 24.04 -8.60 3.83
N GLY A 411 23.68 -7.31 3.88
CA GLY A 411 24.12 -6.46 4.98
C GLY A 411 23.94 -4.96 4.77
N CYS A 412 24.70 -4.19 5.52
CA CYS A 412 24.77 -2.74 5.42
C CYS A 412 26.23 -2.31 5.42
N MET A 413 26.76 -2.03 4.22
CA MET A 413 28.17 -1.70 4.01
C MET A 413 28.30 -0.19 3.82
N ASN A 414 28.81 0.53 4.81
CA ASN A 414 28.87 1.99 4.80
C ASN A 414 29.94 2.55 3.82
N ASP A 415 29.60 2.46 2.53
CA ASP A 415 30.45 2.65 1.35
C ASP A 415 30.29 4.02 0.69
N GLU A 416 29.53 4.94 1.31
CA GLU A 416 29.08 6.24 0.76
C GLU A 416 30.17 7.07 0.06
N LYS A 417 31.44 6.89 0.45
CA LYS A 417 32.59 7.66 -0.06
C LYS A 417 33.65 6.84 -0.80
N ASP A 418 33.56 5.51 -0.75
CA ASP A 418 34.55 4.64 -1.37
C ASP A 418 34.04 3.21 -1.54
N LYS A 419 33.90 2.84 -2.80
CA LYS A 419 33.36 1.56 -3.25
C LYS A 419 34.35 0.41 -3.07
N ASN A 420 35.63 0.71 -2.82
CA ASN A 420 36.62 -0.30 -2.43
C ASN A 420 36.41 -0.83 -1.00
N CYS A 421 35.50 -0.21 -0.24
CA CYS A 421 35.07 -0.67 1.07
C CYS A 421 33.90 -1.67 1.02
N LEU A 422 33.44 -2.08 -0.17
CA LEU A 422 32.40 -3.10 -0.36
C LEU A 422 33.00 -4.52 -0.42
N PRO A 423 32.68 -5.43 0.50
CA PRO A 423 33.11 -6.82 0.39
C PRO A 423 32.41 -7.55 -0.77
N ASP A 424 33.16 -8.33 -1.54
CA ASP A 424 32.64 -9.07 -2.71
C ASP A 424 31.42 -9.94 -2.39
N ALA A 425 31.43 -10.58 -1.21
CA ALA A 425 30.38 -11.50 -0.78
C ALA A 425 29.01 -10.83 -0.54
N ILE A 426 28.95 -9.51 -0.30
CA ILE A 426 27.69 -8.83 0.08
C ILE A 426 26.97 -8.29 -1.15
N ILE A 427 26.06 -9.07 -1.71
CA ILE A 427 25.32 -8.73 -2.92
C ILE A 427 24.00 -8.00 -2.65
N TYR A 428 23.44 -8.10 -1.45
CA TYR A 428 22.25 -7.35 -1.02
C TYR A 428 22.63 -6.34 0.06
N ASP A 429 22.28 -5.08 -0.14
CA ASP A 429 22.74 -4.00 0.75
C ASP A 429 21.64 -2.98 1.05
N THR A 430 21.61 -2.45 2.26
CA THR A 430 20.67 -1.40 2.67
C THR A 430 21.32 -0.05 2.93
N CYS A 431 22.64 0.06 2.84
CA CYS A 431 23.35 1.27 3.23
C CYS A 431 23.22 2.40 2.22
N SER A 432 23.30 3.62 2.76
CA SER A 432 23.08 4.95 2.19
C SER A 432 23.87 5.33 0.93
N GLY A 433 24.70 4.45 0.36
CA GLY A 433 25.30 4.67 -0.94
C GLY A 433 24.23 4.63 -2.04
N PHE A 434 24.13 3.53 -2.77
CA PHE A 434 23.29 3.42 -3.97
C PHE A 434 21.79 3.42 -3.75
N ALA A 435 21.33 3.05 -2.56
CA ALA A 435 19.93 3.20 -2.16
C ALA A 435 19.39 4.64 -2.39
N ASN A 436 20.29 5.64 -2.42
CA ASN A 436 20.00 7.07 -2.46
C ASN A 436 20.40 7.80 -3.76
N PHE A 437 21.13 7.17 -4.71
CA PHE A 437 21.69 7.87 -5.88
C PHE A 437 20.73 8.05 -7.07
N GLY A 438 19.48 7.57 -6.97
CA GLY A 438 18.56 7.53 -8.11
C GLY A 438 17.54 8.68 -8.23
N GLU A 439 17.17 9.36 -7.12
CA GLU A 439 16.13 10.41 -7.13
C GLU A 439 16.33 11.46 -6.04
N VAL A 440 15.93 12.71 -6.33
CA VAL A 440 15.98 13.89 -5.45
C VAL A 440 15.31 13.65 -4.08
N ILE A 441 14.33 12.73 -4.01
CA ILE A 441 13.59 12.38 -2.78
C ILE A 441 14.45 11.54 -1.81
N ARG A 442 15.46 10.82 -2.29
CA ARG A 442 16.33 9.94 -1.48
C ARG A 442 17.72 10.53 -1.20
N VAL A 443 18.02 11.72 -1.72
CA VAL A 443 19.23 12.52 -1.40
C VAL A 443 19.07 13.26 -0.05
N GLY A 444 17.95 13.09 0.64
CA GLY A 444 17.62 13.75 1.90
C GLY A 444 18.55 13.39 3.07
N ASP A 445 18.57 14.28 4.07
CA ASP A 445 19.22 14.09 5.37
C ASP A 445 18.77 12.73 5.99
N ALA A 446 19.65 12.06 6.75
CA ALA A 446 19.34 10.85 7.50
C ALA A 446 18.22 11.06 8.57
N SER A 447 17.70 12.28 8.67
CA SER A 447 16.52 12.65 9.45
C SER A 447 15.19 12.49 8.70
N ASP A 448 15.19 12.39 7.37
CA ASP A 448 13.97 12.28 6.55
C ASP A 448 13.34 10.87 6.64
N PRO A 449 12.12 10.72 7.21
CA PRO A 449 11.46 9.42 7.32
C PRO A 449 11.09 8.77 5.99
N LYS A 450 11.02 9.55 4.90
CA LYS A 450 10.77 9.03 3.54
C LYS A 450 11.92 8.17 3.01
N LYS A 451 13.11 8.25 3.61
CA LYS A 451 14.25 7.39 3.26
C LYS A 451 13.95 5.90 3.43
N GLY A 452 12.97 5.53 4.26
CA GLY A 452 12.55 4.13 4.41
C GLY A 452 11.69 3.60 3.27
N ILE A 453 11.18 4.45 2.37
CA ILE A 453 10.23 4.04 1.32
C ILE A 453 11.00 3.36 0.17
N ASN A 454 10.57 2.15 -0.19
CA ASN A 454 11.09 1.39 -1.33
C ASN A 454 9.97 0.96 -2.27
N GLU A 455 9.97 1.50 -3.49
CA GLU A 455 9.03 1.14 -4.57
C GLU A 455 9.67 0.20 -5.60
N PHE A 456 10.99 0.03 -5.53
CA PHE A 456 11.79 -0.84 -6.40
C PHE A 456 13.06 -1.27 -5.67
N VAL A 457 13.60 -2.43 -6.06
CA VAL A 457 14.97 -2.84 -5.73
C VAL A 457 15.91 -2.21 -6.74
N LEU A 458 16.88 -1.42 -6.27
CA LEU A 458 17.91 -0.89 -7.16
C LEU A 458 18.92 -1.97 -7.52
N VAL A 459 19.37 -2.00 -8.76
CA VAL A 459 20.23 -3.05 -9.30
C VAL A 459 21.40 -2.43 -10.06
N GLY A 460 22.58 -3.05 -9.97
CA GLY A 460 23.77 -2.49 -10.59
C GLY A 460 25.00 -3.37 -10.40
N LYS A 461 26.08 -3.03 -11.09
CA LYS A 461 27.34 -3.78 -11.09
C LYS A 461 28.50 -2.94 -10.54
N VAL A 462 29.12 -3.40 -9.45
CA VAL A 462 30.32 -2.80 -8.86
C VAL A 462 31.42 -3.86 -8.83
N ASN A 463 32.62 -3.53 -9.31
CA ASN A 463 33.77 -4.46 -9.40
C ASN A 463 33.46 -5.80 -10.09
N GLY A 464 32.58 -5.78 -11.10
CA GLY A 464 32.20 -7.00 -11.81
C GLY A 464 31.05 -7.79 -11.16
N ILE A 465 30.58 -7.40 -9.98
CA ILE A 465 29.61 -8.14 -9.17
C ILE A 465 28.25 -7.43 -9.24
N LYS A 466 27.20 -8.18 -9.63
CA LYS A 466 25.82 -7.68 -9.61
C LYS A 466 25.35 -7.59 -8.16
N ARG A 467 24.83 -6.42 -7.79
CA ARG A 467 24.35 -6.10 -6.45
C ARG A 467 22.96 -5.50 -6.51
N LYS A 468 22.27 -5.56 -5.37
CA LYS A 468 20.91 -5.06 -5.19
C LYS A 468 20.82 -4.22 -3.91
N TRP A 469 20.08 -3.12 -3.97
CA TRP A 469 19.97 -2.17 -2.88
C TRP A 469 18.53 -1.83 -2.51
N LEU A 470 18.29 -1.73 -1.21
CA LEU A 470 17.11 -1.14 -0.59
C LEU A 470 17.54 0.01 0.33
N ALA A 471 16.61 0.86 0.74
CA ALA A 471 16.83 1.97 1.66
C ALA A 471 16.15 1.70 3.01
N HIS A 472 16.67 2.29 4.07
CA HIS A 472 16.06 2.22 5.40
C HIS A 472 16.13 3.56 6.17
N TYR A 473 15.14 3.78 7.03
CA TYR A 473 15.07 4.93 7.95
C TYR A 473 15.45 4.56 9.39
N GLN A 474 16.16 5.45 10.08
CA GLN A 474 16.65 5.22 11.44
C GLN A 474 15.62 5.60 12.51
N ILE A 475 15.20 4.65 13.36
CA ILE A 475 14.20 4.89 14.43
C ILE A 475 14.83 5.04 15.83
N THR A 476 15.84 5.90 15.95
CA THR A 476 16.71 5.97 17.15
C THR A 476 16.22 6.91 18.26
N THR A 477 15.11 7.62 18.04
CA THR A 477 14.50 8.53 19.02
C THR A 477 12.98 8.46 18.93
N ARG A 478 12.26 8.92 19.96
CA ARG A 478 10.78 9.01 19.95
C ARG A 478 10.25 9.79 18.75
N GLN A 479 10.91 10.88 18.39
CA GLN A 479 10.48 11.70 17.25
C GLN A 479 10.63 10.92 15.94
N LYS A 480 11.77 10.23 15.75
CA LYS A 480 12.01 9.45 14.53
C LYS A 480 11.09 8.24 14.43
N GLU A 481 10.89 7.53 15.53
CA GLU A 481 9.95 6.41 15.58
C GLU A 481 8.53 6.86 15.21
N LYS A 482 8.04 7.97 15.78
CA LYS A 482 6.73 8.50 15.41
C LYS A 482 6.61 8.90 13.94
N LEU A 483 7.65 9.54 13.39
CA LEU A 483 7.70 9.88 11.97
C LEU A 483 7.70 8.63 11.06
N ALA A 484 8.32 7.54 11.51
CA ALA A 484 8.29 6.26 10.81
C ALA A 484 6.88 5.66 10.79
N GLU A 485 6.14 5.72 11.91
CA GLU A 485 4.73 5.30 11.95
C GLU A 485 3.86 6.13 10.97
N ASP A 486 4.06 7.45 10.95
CA ASP A 486 3.27 8.36 10.12
C ASP A 486 3.50 8.07 8.63
N VAL A 487 4.76 7.84 8.22
CA VAL A 487 5.07 7.42 6.84
C VAL A 487 4.53 6.04 6.53
N PHE A 488 4.69 5.07 7.43
CA PHE A 488 4.17 3.72 7.22
C PHE A 488 2.64 3.73 6.97
N ASN A 489 1.89 4.53 7.73
CA ASN A 489 0.44 4.66 7.56
C ASN A 489 0.04 5.36 6.26
N SER A 490 0.93 6.11 5.62
CA SER A 490 0.64 6.80 4.36
C SER A 490 0.99 5.97 3.12
N LEU A 491 1.49 4.75 3.27
CA LEU A 491 1.89 3.90 2.14
C LEU A 491 0.75 2.99 1.70
N ASP A 492 0.35 3.14 0.44
CA ASP A 492 -0.63 2.26 -0.20
C ASP A 492 0.01 0.99 -0.79
N SER A 493 1.33 1.00 -1.04
CA SER A 493 2.09 -0.13 -1.59
C SER A 493 3.60 0.01 -1.31
N GLY A 494 4.37 -1.02 -1.66
CA GLY A 494 5.82 -1.04 -1.57
C GLY A 494 6.37 -1.67 -0.29
N VAL A 495 7.61 -1.33 0.05
CA VAL A 495 8.31 -1.82 1.24
C VAL A 495 8.81 -0.66 2.10
N TYR A 496 8.50 -0.66 3.39
CA TYR A 496 9.10 0.27 4.34
C TYR A 496 10.24 -0.37 5.12
N GLY A 497 11.45 0.13 4.90
CA GLY A 497 12.67 -0.30 5.58
C GLY A 497 12.97 0.57 6.79
N VAL A 498 13.20 -0.04 7.94
CA VAL A 498 13.69 0.67 9.14
C VAL A 498 14.96 0.03 9.69
N VAL A 499 15.73 0.82 10.42
CA VAL A 499 16.94 0.37 11.10
C VAL A 499 17.04 0.96 12.51
N THR A 500 17.57 0.16 13.43
CA THR A 500 17.92 0.56 14.79
C THR A 500 19.18 -0.17 15.25
N HIS A 501 19.65 0.10 16.46
CA HIS A 501 20.86 -0.51 17.03
C HIS A 501 20.50 -1.29 18.29
N SER A 502 21.25 -2.37 18.54
CA SER A 502 21.07 -3.26 19.70
C SER A 502 21.59 -2.66 21.02
N VAL A 503 21.21 -1.42 21.33
CA VAL A 503 21.65 -0.70 22.54
C VAL A 503 20.45 -0.24 23.36
N GLU A 504 20.59 -0.25 24.69
CA GLU A 504 19.50 -0.01 25.63
C GLU A 504 18.77 1.32 25.38
N SER A 505 19.51 2.38 25.05
CA SER A 505 18.96 3.71 24.80
C SER A 505 18.07 3.82 23.55
N GLN A 506 18.10 2.82 22.66
CA GLN A 506 17.28 2.77 21.44
C GLN A 506 16.24 1.64 21.47
N ALA A 507 16.40 0.64 22.33
CA ALA A 507 15.51 -0.51 22.43
C ALA A 507 14.05 -0.12 22.71
N GLU A 508 13.82 0.91 23.54
CA GLU A 508 12.45 1.39 23.82
C GLU A 508 11.69 1.80 22.55
N TYR A 509 12.36 2.48 21.61
CA TYR A 509 11.73 2.93 20.37
C TYR A 509 11.48 1.78 19.40
N PHE A 510 12.39 0.80 19.38
CA PHE A 510 12.17 -0.45 18.67
C PHE A 510 10.92 -1.17 19.18
N TYR A 511 10.75 -1.31 20.50
CA TYR A 511 9.57 -1.98 21.06
C TYR A 511 8.27 -1.26 20.74
N LYS A 512 8.24 0.08 20.81
CA LYS A 512 7.08 0.88 20.39
C LYS A 512 6.75 0.68 18.93
N PHE A 513 7.77 0.69 18.07
CA PHE A 513 7.57 0.46 16.64
C PHE A 513 7.09 -0.97 16.35
N LEU A 514 7.55 -1.99 17.09
CA LEU A 514 7.03 -3.35 16.98
C LEU A 514 5.56 -3.44 17.43
N ASP A 515 5.19 -2.78 18.53
CA ASP A 515 3.80 -2.73 18.99
C ASP A 515 2.89 -2.05 17.94
N PHE A 516 3.38 -0.98 17.32
CA PHE A 516 2.73 -0.32 16.19
C PHE A 516 2.58 -1.26 15.00
N LEU A 517 3.66 -1.90 14.53
CA LEU A 517 3.62 -2.83 13.41
C LEU A 517 2.67 -3.99 13.69
N HIS A 518 2.72 -4.59 14.88
CA HIS A 518 1.80 -5.65 15.28
C HIS A 518 0.34 -5.17 15.38
N SER A 519 0.10 -3.87 15.58
CA SER A 519 -1.26 -3.30 15.50
C SER A 519 -1.80 -3.28 14.06
N LYS A 520 -0.92 -3.25 13.05
CA LYS A 520 -1.24 -3.22 11.62
C LYS A 520 -1.17 -4.60 10.98
N ASP A 521 -0.16 -5.38 11.32
CA ASP A 521 0.15 -6.72 10.85
C ASP A 521 0.08 -7.71 12.01
N LYS A 522 -1.13 -8.24 12.23
CA LYS A 522 -1.38 -9.13 13.38
C LYS A 522 -0.69 -10.48 13.25
N THR A 523 -0.43 -10.92 12.02
CA THR A 523 0.14 -12.24 11.71
C THR A 523 1.65 -12.19 11.44
N GLY A 524 2.21 -11.01 11.20
CA GLY A 524 3.61 -10.86 10.77
C GLY A 524 3.83 -11.26 9.31
N GLU A 525 2.75 -11.40 8.53
CA GLU A 525 2.81 -11.92 7.15
C GLU A 525 3.58 -10.99 6.20
N TYR A 526 3.50 -9.69 6.46
CA TYR A 526 4.15 -8.65 5.66
C TYR A 526 5.56 -8.33 6.14
N SER A 527 5.98 -8.94 7.27
CA SER A 527 7.36 -8.88 7.74
C SER A 527 8.26 -9.80 6.91
N LYS A 528 9.30 -9.20 6.34
CA LYS A 528 10.29 -9.89 5.52
C LYS A 528 11.68 -9.48 5.96
N THR A 529 12.65 -10.38 5.79
CA THR A 529 14.05 -10.00 5.89
C THR A 529 14.50 -9.29 4.60
N LEU A 530 15.67 -8.66 4.63
CA LEU A 530 16.25 -8.00 3.45
C LEU A 530 16.33 -8.95 2.25
N SER A 531 16.91 -10.14 2.44
CA SER A 531 17.01 -11.15 1.38
C SER A 531 15.63 -11.61 0.92
N GLN A 532 14.66 -11.83 1.81
CA GLN A 532 13.31 -12.23 1.41
C GLN A 532 12.63 -11.20 0.51
N ILE A 533 12.75 -9.90 0.78
CA ILE A 533 12.21 -8.85 -0.11
C ILE A 533 12.76 -9.00 -1.54
N ILE A 534 14.07 -9.26 -1.63
CA ILE A 534 14.80 -9.31 -2.89
C ILE A 534 14.58 -10.62 -3.65
N ASP A 535 14.62 -11.75 -2.95
CA ASP A 535 14.57 -13.10 -3.51
C ASP A 535 13.16 -13.50 -3.90
N GLU A 536 12.16 -13.11 -3.09
CA GLU A 536 10.74 -13.32 -3.39
C GLU A 536 10.21 -12.32 -4.43
N LYS A 537 11.05 -11.38 -4.87
CA LYS A 537 10.72 -10.34 -5.86
C LYS A 537 9.48 -9.52 -5.48
N ILE A 538 9.43 -9.12 -4.21
CA ILE A 538 8.33 -8.32 -3.66
C ILE A 538 8.25 -6.94 -4.34
N LEU A 539 9.40 -6.42 -4.78
CA LEU A 539 9.51 -5.16 -5.51
C LEU A 539 10.07 -5.39 -6.93
N PRO A 540 9.68 -4.56 -7.92
CA PRO A 540 10.31 -4.56 -9.23
C PRO A 540 11.78 -4.14 -9.15
N GLU A 541 12.61 -4.62 -10.06
CA GLU A 541 14.02 -4.22 -10.18
C GLU A 541 14.16 -2.97 -11.07
N ARG A 542 15.03 -2.03 -10.66
CA ARG A 542 15.40 -0.84 -11.45
C ARG A 542 16.92 -0.72 -11.55
N GLU A 543 17.44 -0.69 -12.77
CA GLU A 543 18.89 -0.59 -13.01
C GLU A 543 19.40 0.84 -12.72
N ILE A 544 20.54 0.92 -12.05
CA ILE A 544 21.30 2.16 -11.83
C ILE A 544 22.23 2.37 -13.04
N PRO A 545 22.24 3.56 -13.65
CA PRO A 545 23.21 3.89 -14.70
C PRO A 545 24.66 3.63 -14.26
N ASP A 546 25.44 2.97 -15.12
CA ASP A 546 26.84 2.59 -14.84
C ASP A 546 27.73 3.79 -14.44
N GLU A 547 27.44 4.98 -14.97
CA GLU A 547 28.13 6.24 -14.67
C GLU A 547 27.98 6.66 -13.19
N LEU A 548 26.86 6.33 -12.55
CA LEU A 548 26.65 6.58 -11.12
C LEU A 548 27.35 5.49 -10.28
N LEU A 549 27.40 4.27 -10.82
CA LEU A 549 28.03 3.12 -10.18
C LEU A 549 29.56 3.23 -10.13
N ASN A 550 30.19 3.80 -11.17
CA ASN A 550 31.64 3.93 -11.32
C ASN A 550 32.02 5.38 -11.74
N PRO A 551 31.95 6.35 -10.82
CA PRO A 551 32.13 7.78 -11.08
C PRO A 551 33.60 8.20 -11.17
#